data_AF-A0AAE9AEQ7-F1
#
_entry.id   AF-A0AAE9AEQ7-F1
#
_cell.length_a   1.000
_cell.length_b   1.000
_cell.length_c   1.000
_cell.angle_alpha   90.00
_cell.angle_beta   90.00
_cell.angle_gamma   90.00
#
_symmetry.space_group_name_H-M   'P 1'
#
loop_
_entity.id
_entity.type
_entity.pdbx_description
1 polymer ?
#
loop_
_entity_poly.entity_id
_entity_poly.type
_entity_poly.pdbx_seq_one_letter_code
_entity_poly.pdbx_strand_id
1 'polypeptide(L)'
;MSLVPVMMGTSMKDTILQWIMIWIGIQSVSALECYDSSYPVPHRRTECGDNMKCYSEYYAVNRSGTIRQYYDRFCVHESHCLYRGIDESCPTLAQLDHKMQSLFTKHHAKSQVNSIRFSEFCCCSTNLCNDVNHKRVYDKYGLQITFADNVFTDASSSRTNIVSISFLICIILYFVSIL
;
A
#
# COMPACT_ATOMS: atom_id res chain seq x y z
N MET A 1 58.18 -33.75 -15.52
CA MET A 1 57.75 -32.58 -14.73
C MET A 1 56.28 -32.78 -14.41
N SER A 2 55.97 -33.21 -13.19
CA SER A 2 54.60 -33.50 -12.76
C SER A 2 53.93 -32.23 -12.24
N LEU A 3 52.77 -31.88 -12.80
CA LEU A 3 51.87 -30.87 -12.26
C LEU A 3 51.04 -31.51 -11.15
N VAL A 4 51.30 -31.12 -9.90
CA VAL A 4 50.46 -31.45 -8.75
C VAL A 4 49.32 -30.43 -8.70
N PRO A 5 48.05 -30.83 -8.63
CA PRO A 5 46.98 -29.88 -8.39
C PRO A 5 46.99 -29.51 -6.89
N VAL A 6 47.19 -28.23 -6.60
CA VAL A 6 46.97 -27.67 -5.27
C VAL A 6 45.47 -27.65 -5.05
N MET A 7 44.94 -28.62 -4.30
CA MET A 7 43.60 -28.53 -3.74
C MET A 7 43.64 -27.47 -2.63
N MET A 8 43.26 -26.25 -2.99
CA MET A 8 43.07 -25.14 -2.06
C MET A 8 41.79 -25.42 -1.28
N GLY A 9 41.93 -25.97 -0.07
CA GLY A 9 40.82 -26.27 0.82
C GLY A 9 40.11 -24.98 1.22
N THR A 10 38.88 -24.79 0.75
CA THR A 10 37.99 -23.76 1.27
C THR A 10 37.61 -24.11 2.71
N SER A 11 37.88 -23.20 3.64
CA SER A 11 37.51 -23.37 5.04
C SER A 11 35.99 -23.47 5.16
N MET A 12 35.50 -24.50 5.86
CA MET A 12 34.08 -24.76 6.11
C MET A 12 33.33 -23.56 6.74
N LYS A 13 34.07 -22.65 7.39
CA LYS A 13 33.57 -21.41 8.01
C LYS A 13 33.13 -20.38 6.96
N ASP A 14 33.80 -20.32 5.81
CA ASP A 14 33.50 -19.37 4.74
C ASP A 14 32.18 -19.73 4.04
N THR A 15 31.90 -21.03 3.92
CA THR A 15 30.65 -21.54 3.33
C THR A 15 29.46 -21.21 4.23
N ILE A 16 29.58 -21.42 5.54
CA ILE A 16 28.51 -21.13 6.52
C ILE A 16 28.17 -19.63 6.54
N LEU A 17 29.19 -18.76 6.52
CA LEU A 17 28.99 -17.31 6.50
C LEU A 17 28.28 -16.86 5.20
N GLN A 18 28.64 -17.44 4.05
CA GLN A 18 27.95 -17.19 2.78
C GLN A 18 26.48 -17.65 2.82
N TRP A 19 26.19 -18.83 3.39
CA TRP A 19 24.80 -19.29 3.58
C TRP A 19 24.02 -18.37 4.52
N ILE A 20 24.61 -17.92 5.62
CA ILE A 20 23.97 -16.97 6.55
C ILE A 20 23.67 -15.64 5.86
N MET A 21 24.60 -15.11 5.05
CA MET A 21 24.38 -13.87 4.30
C MET A 21 23.30 -14.02 3.22
N ILE A 22 23.20 -15.19 2.58
CA ILE A 22 22.10 -15.52 1.65
C ILE A 22 20.77 -15.58 2.41
N TRP A 23 20.72 -16.23 3.58
CA TRP A 23 19.51 -16.31 4.42
C TRP A 23 19.06 -14.96 4.98
N ILE A 24 20.01 -14.09 5.38
CA ILE A 24 19.71 -12.72 5.83
C ILE A 24 19.26 -11.85 4.66
N GLY A 25 19.84 -12.03 3.46
CA GLY A 25 19.45 -11.31 2.24
C GLY A 25 18.07 -11.69 1.70
N ILE A 26 17.55 -12.89 2.04
CA ILE A 26 16.22 -13.36 1.63
C ILE A 26 15.09 -12.81 2.54
N GLN A 27 15.41 -12.30 3.73
CA GLN A 27 14.40 -11.98 4.77
C GLN A 27 13.82 -10.55 4.77
N SER A 28 14.05 -9.72 3.74
CA SER A 28 13.46 -8.37 3.70
C SER A 28 12.77 -8.03 2.38
N VAL A 29 11.84 -8.87 1.93
CA VAL A 29 10.77 -8.36 1.08
C VAL A 29 9.80 -7.67 2.03
N SER A 30 9.95 -6.36 2.24
CA SER A 30 8.97 -5.61 3.02
C SER A 30 7.64 -5.70 2.30
N ALA A 31 6.66 -6.36 2.93
CA ALA A 31 5.32 -6.40 2.38
C ALA A 31 4.74 -4.99 2.26
N LEU A 32 4.04 -4.73 1.17
CA LEU A 32 3.46 -3.42 0.87
C LEU A 32 2.40 -3.07 1.91
N GLU A 33 2.56 -1.96 2.63
CA GLU A 33 1.54 -1.43 3.54
C GLU A 33 0.71 -0.36 2.81
N CYS A 34 -0.61 -0.44 2.88
CA CYS A 34 -1.52 0.54 2.30
C CYS A 34 -2.53 1.04 3.34
N TYR A 35 -3.14 2.20 3.09
CA TYR A 35 -4.33 2.60 3.84
C TYR A 35 -5.52 1.73 3.43
N ASP A 36 -6.30 1.32 4.43
CA ASP A 36 -7.57 0.59 4.29
C ASP A 36 -8.65 1.36 5.06
N SER A 37 -9.23 2.38 4.42
CA SER A 37 -10.11 3.32 5.11
C SER A 37 -10.99 4.08 4.12
N SER A 38 -12.22 4.38 4.52
CA SER A 38 -13.16 5.20 3.73
C SER A 38 -13.38 6.60 4.32
N TYR A 39 -12.51 7.04 5.25
CA TYR A 39 -12.63 8.32 5.96
C TYR A 39 -11.80 9.47 5.37
N PRO A 40 -12.18 10.74 5.53
CA PRO A 40 -11.40 11.87 5.01
C PRO A 40 -9.96 11.95 5.56
N VAL A 41 -9.74 11.38 6.75
CA VAL A 41 -8.43 11.13 7.34
C VAL A 41 -8.24 9.61 7.40
N PRO A 42 -7.31 9.03 6.62
CA PRO A 42 -7.09 7.59 6.65
C PRO A 42 -6.41 7.20 7.96
N HIS A 43 -7.06 6.31 8.72
CA HIS A 43 -6.60 5.93 10.07
C HIS A 43 -6.19 4.46 10.18
N ARG A 44 -6.64 3.61 9.25
CA ARG A 44 -6.36 2.18 9.25
C ARG A 44 -5.38 1.85 8.14
N ARG A 45 -4.40 1.02 8.50
CA ARG A 45 -3.36 0.49 7.61
C ARG A 45 -3.48 -1.02 7.55
N THR A 46 -3.08 -1.60 6.43
CA THR A 46 -3.08 -3.05 6.23
C THR A 46 -1.90 -3.45 5.36
N GLU A 47 -1.38 -4.65 5.61
CA GLU A 47 -0.37 -5.28 4.79
C GLU A 47 -1.05 -5.98 3.61
N CYS A 48 -0.60 -5.70 2.41
CA CYS A 48 -1.15 -6.31 1.21
C CYS A 48 -0.49 -7.66 0.91
N GLY A 49 -1.25 -8.56 0.28
CA GLY A 49 -0.73 -9.82 -0.23
C GLY A 49 0.15 -9.65 -1.46
N ASP A 50 0.67 -10.77 -1.95
CA ASP A 50 1.48 -10.81 -3.17
C ASP A 50 0.74 -10.23 -4.38
N ASN A 51 1.47 -9.52 -5.24
CA ASN A 51 0.95 -8.89 -6.47
C ASN A 51 -0.21 -7.89 -6.25
N MET A 52 -0.29 -7.31 -5.05
CA MET A 52 -1.23 -6.25 -4.74
C MET A 52 -0.58 -4.86 -4.83
N LYS A 53 -1.42 -3.85 -5.04
CA LYS A 53 -1.09 -2.43 -5.06
C LYS A 53 -1.99 -1.67 -4.10
N CYS A 54 -1.54 -0.50 -3.68
CA CYS A 54 -2.39 0.43 -2.96
C CYS A 54 -3.35 1.10 -3.93
N TYR A 55 -4.64 0.98 -3.68
CA TYR A 55 -5.68 1.69 -4.43
C TYR A 55 -6.24 2.84 -3.60
N SER A 56 -6.55 3.95 -4.27
CA SER A 56 -7.39 5.02 -3.72
C SER A 56 -8.42 5.47 -4.72
N GLU A 57 -9.62 5.70 -4.21
CA GLU A 57 -10.74 6.26 -4.92
C GLU A 57 -11.26 7.48 -4.15
N TYR A 58 -11.46 8.57 -4.88
CA TYR A 58 -12.16 9.73 -4.38
C TYR A 58 -13.19 10.18 -5.41
N TYR A 59 -14.36 10.58 -4.92
CA TYR A 59 -15.33 11.28 -5.76
C TYR A 59 -16.21 12.22 -4.94
N ALA A 60 -16.66 13.27 -5.61
CA ALA A 60 -17.56 14.26 -5.02
C ALA A 60 -18.84 14.36 -5.85
N VAL A 61 -19.99 14.24 -5.18
CA VAL A 61 -21.32 14.30 -5.79
C VAL A 61 -22.03 15.56 -5.33
N ASN A 62 -22.51 16.38 -6.26
CA ASN A 62 -23.44 17.46 -5.99
C ASN A 62 -24.88 16.91 -5.99
N ARG A 63 -25.51 16.88 -4.82
CA ARG A 63 -26.93 16.58 -4.65
C ARG A 63 -27.65 17.83 -4.23
N SER A 64 -28.39 18.43 -5.16
CA SER A 64 -29.24 19.60 -4.92
C SER A 64 -28.53 20.79 -4.28
N GLY A 65 -27.28 21.07 -4.69
CA GLY A 65 -26.48 22.19 -4.19
C GLY A 65 -25.55 21.82 -3.04
N THR A 66 -25.68 20.63 -2.45
CA THR A 66 -24.76 20.14 -1.42
C THR A 66 -23.76 19.18 -2.02
N ILE A 67 -22.46 19.45 -1.82
CA ILE A 67 -21.38 18.55 -2.23
C ILE A 67 -21.18 17.51 -1.13
N ARG A 68 -21.25 16.23 -1.51
CA ARG A 68 -20.89 15.09 -0.66
C ARG A 68 -19.63 14.46 -1.20
N GLN A 69 -18.67 14.22 -0.31
CA GLN A 69 -17.37 13.66 -0.65
C GLN A 69 -17.26 12.23 -0.15
N TYR A 70 -16.64 11.39 -0.95
CA TYR A 70 -16.45 9.96 -0.68
C TYR A 70 -15.00 9.61 -0.91
N TYR A 71 -14.47 8.80 -0.01
CA TYR A 71 -13.10 8.34 -0.01
C TYR A 71 -13.12 6.83 0.16
N ASP A 72 -12.27 6.12 -0.56
CA ASP A 72 -12.04 4.71 -0.29
C ASP A 72 -10.60 4.34 -0.64
N ARG A 73 -10.00 3.47 0.18
CA ARG A 73 -8.61 3.04 0.05
C ARG A 73 -8.53 1.60 0.51
N PHE A 74 -7.80 0.77 -0.23
CA PHE A 74 -7.61 -0.63 0.10
C PHE A 74 -6.48 -1.24 -0.74
N CYS A 75 -6.06 -2.46 -0.40
CA CYS A 75 -5.19 -3.29 -1.24
C CYS A 75 -6.00 -3.90 -2.38
N VAL A 76 -5.52 -3.78 -3.62
CA VAL A 76 -6.14 -4.39 -4.79
C VAL A 76 -5.12 -5.19 -5.59
N HIS A 77 -5.55 -6.26 -6.24
CA HIS A 77 -4.67 -7.01 -7.15
C HIS A 77 -4.26 -6.13 -8.35
N GLU A 78 -2.98 -6.17 -8.75
CA GLU A 78 -2.44 -5.32 -9.82
C GLU A 78 -3.24 -5.42 -11.13
N SER A 79 -3.70 -6.63 -11.47
CA SER A 79 -4.51 -6.85 -12.68
C SER A 79 -5.79 -6.01 -12.73
N HIS A 80 -6.38 -5.68 -11.58
CA HIS A 80 -7.59 -4.84 -11.52
C HIS A 80 -7.30 -3.38 -11.84
N CYS A 81 -6.09 -2.90 -11.51
CA CYS A 81 -5.63 -1.56 -11.89
C CYS A 81 -5.41 -1.52 -13.40
N LEU A 82 -4.63 -2.45 -13.94
CA LEU A 82 -4.26 -2.52 -15.35
C LEU A 82 -5.48 -2.69 -16.26
N TYR A 83 -6.39 -3.60 -15.92
CA TYR A 83 -7.60 -3.85 -16.71
C TYR A 83 -8.52 -2.62 -16.79
N ARG A 84 -8.49 -1.76 -15.77
CA ARG A 84 -9.31 -0.53 -15.71
C ARG A 84 -8.56 0.71 -16.18
N GLY A 85 -7.31 0.58 -16.63
CA GLY A 85 -6.46 1.71 -17.01
C GLY A 85 -6.17 2.67 -15.86
N ILE A 86 -6.10 2.15 -14.62
CA ILE A 86 -5.82 2.93 -13.42
C ILE A 86 -4.35 2.73 -13.03
N ASP A 87 -3.63 3.84 -12.90
CA ASP A 87 -2.21 3.85 -12.58
C ASP A 87 -1.86 5.04 -11.64
N GLU A 88 -0.57 5.36 -11.55
CA GLU A 88 -0.06 6.45 -10.69
C GLU A 88 -0.39 7.85 -11.25
N SER A 89 -0.88 7.96 -12.49
CA SER A 89 -1.35 9.24 -13.06
C SER A 89 -2.70 9.69 -12.47
N CYS A 90 -3.37 8.82 -11.72
CA CYS A 90 -4.63 9.08 -11.03
C CYS A 90 -5.75 9.57 -11.98
N PRO A 91 -6.18 8.77 -12.97
CA PRO A 91 -7.23 9.18 -13.90
C PRO A 91 -8.53 9.60 -13.22
N THR A 92 -9.23 10.53 -13.84
CA THR A 92 -10.59 10.93 -13.50
C THR A 92 -11.60 9.99 -14.14
N LEU A 93 -12.86 10.03 -13.69
CA LEU A 93 -13.95 9.22 -14.25
C LEU A 93 -14.08 9.38 -15.77
N ALA A 94 -13.91 10.61 -16.28
CA ALA A 94 -13.98 10.90 -17.71
C ALA A 94 -12.85 10.27 -18.53
N GLN A 95 -11.74 9.89 -17.88
CA GLN A 95 -10.57 9.27 -18.51
C GLN A 95 -10.60 7.73 -18.42
N LEU A 96 -11.50 7.16 -17.63
CA LEU A 96 -11.71 5.70 -17.59
C LEU A 96 -12.48 5.22 -18.82
N ASP A 97 -12.49 3.91 -19.07
CA ASP A 97 -13.28 3.32 -20.14
C ASP A 97 -14.79 3.52 -19.95
N HIS A 98 -15.56 3.50 -21.05
CA HIS A 98 -17.00 3.75 -21.02
C HIS A 98 -17.80 2.76 -20.15
N LYS A 99 -17.33 1.52 -20.00
CA LYS A 99 -18.02 0.52 -19.17
C LYS A 99 -17.84 0.87 -17.69
N MET A 100 -16.63 1.23 -17.27
CA MET A 100 -16.37 1.73 -15.91
C MET A 100 -17.15 3.01 -15.63
N GLN A 101 -17.17 3.97 -16.57
CA GLN A 101 -17.97 5.20 -16.43
C GLN A 101 -19.45 4.91 -16.18
N SER A 102 -20.02 3.99 -16.96
CA SER A 102 -21.43 3.60 -16.86
C SER A 102 -21.73 2.91 -15.53
N LEU A 103 -20.91 1.93 -15.14
CA LEU A 103 -21.07 1.20 -13.87
C LEU A 103 -20.96 2.14 -12.68
N PHE A 104 -19.91 2.95 -12.64
CA PHE A 104 -19.67 3.90 -11.56
C PHE A 104 -20.83 4.88 -11.41
N THR A 105 -21.28 5.46 -12.52
CA THR A 105 -22.44 6.36 -12.52
C THR A 105 -23.70 5.67 -12.01
N LYS A 106 -23.96 4.44 -12.44
CA LYS A 106 -25.12 3.66 -12.01
C LYS A 106 -25.13 3.43 -10.51
N HIS A 107 -23.97 3.08 -9.93
CA HIS A 107 -23.83 2.77 -8.51
C HIS A 107 -23.84 4.02 -7.62
N HIS A 108 -23.14 5.09 -8.00
CA HIS A 108 -22.88 6.22 -7.11
C HIS A 108 -23.75 7.46 -7.39
N ALA A 109 -24.17 7.64 -8.65
CA ALA A 109 -24.94 8.82 -9.09
C ALA A 109 -26.44 8.57 -9.27
N LYS A 110 -26.94 7.34 -9.03
CA LYS A 110 -28.36 6.95 -9.14
C LYS A 110 -29.06 7.55 -10.39
N SER A 111 -28.37 7.53 -11.53
CA SER A 111 -28.81 8.02 -12.87
C SER A 111 -28.53 9.49 -13.22
N GLN A 112 -27.94 10.31 -12.33
CA GLN A 112 -27.55 11.69 -12.65
C GLN A 112 -26.04 11.79 -12.91
N VAL A 113 -25.58 11.47 -14.11
CA VAL A 113 -24.14 11.52 -14.49
C VAL A 113 -23.50 12.86 -14.09
N ASN A 114 -24.22 13.97 -14.34
CA ASN A 114 -23.76 15.34 -14.05
C ASN A 114 -23.70 15.69 -12.55
N SER A 115 -24.12 14.78 -11.68
CA SER A 115 -23.98 14.97 -10.24
C SER A 115 -22.55 14.71 -9.76
N ILE A 116 -21.75 13.88 -10.44
CA ILE A 116 -20.34 13.67 -10.09
C ILE A 116 -19.53 14.87 -10.61
N ARG A 117 -18.92 15.63 -9.71
CA ARG A 117 -18.16 16.85 -10.05
C ARG A 117 -16.67 16.62 -10.12
N PHE A 118 -16.15 15.82 -9.21
CA PHE A 118 -14.73 15.49 -9.10
C PHE A 118 -14.60 14.00 -8.88
N SER A 119 -13.53 13.43 -9.41
CA SER A 119 -13.18 12.02 -9.22
C SER A 119 -11.69 11.84 -9.45
N GLU A 120 -11.07 10.97 -8.68
CA GLU A 120 -9.73 10.44 -8.97
C GLU A 120 -9.65 8.98 -8.52
N PHE A 121 -9.01 8.17 -9.36
CA PHE A 121 -8.77 6.76 -9.12
C PHE A 121 -7.28 6.52 -9.30
N CYS A 122 -6.58 6.01 -8.28
CA CYS A 122 -5.13 5.80 -8.34
C CYS A 122 -4.77 4.38 -7.94
N CYS A 123 -3.73 3.83 -8.57
CA CYS A 123 -3.01 2.66 -8.10
C CYS A 123 -1.53 2.98 -7.99
N CYS A 124 -0.89 2.60 -6.89
CA CYS A 124 0.53 2.87 -6.65
C CYS A 124 1.19 1.73 -5.85
N SER A 125 2.52 1.66 -5.93
CA SER A 125 3.28 0.46 -5.48
C SER A 125 4.26 0.75 -4.33
N THR A 126 4.14 1.90 -3.67
CA THR A 126 4.99 2.30 -2.53
C THR A 126 4.18 2.34 -1.23
N ASN A 127 4.85 2.18 -0.09
CA ASN A 127 4.16 2.12 1.20
C ASN A 127 3.31 3.38 1.44
N LEU A 128 2.05 3.17 1.79
CA LEU A 128 1.07 4.19 2.18
C LEU A 128 0.84 5.26 1.11
N CYS A 129 1.12 4.96 -0.16
CA CYS A 129 1.03 5.92 -1.26
C CYS A 129 -0.41 6.33 -1.61
N ASN A 130 -1.40 5.54 -1.20
CA ASN A 130 -2.82 5.81 -1.41
C ASN A 130 -3.40 6.81 -0.39
N ASP A 131 -2.62 7.79 0.06
CA ASP A 131 -3.02 8.85 1.00
C ASP A 131 -3.86 9.96 0.34
N VAL A 132 -4.93 9.59 -0.36
CA VAL A 132 -5.93 10.56 -0.80
C VAL A 132 -6.72 11.01 0.43
N ASN A 133 -6.30 12.11 1.04
CA ASN A 133 -6.95 12.68 2.22
C ASN A 133 -7.61 14.03 1.91
N HIS A 134 -8.34 14.53 2.89
CA HIS A 134 -9.04 15.80 2.78
C HIS A 134 -8.16 17.02 2.49
N LYS A 135 -6.92 17.04 2.99
CA LYS A 135 -6.01 18.16 2.73
C LYS A 135 -5.64 18.17 1.25
N ARG A 136 -5.27 17.02 0.68
CA ARG A 136 -5.02 16.87 -0.76
C ARG A 136 -6.23 17.28 -1.59
N VAL A 137 -7.43 16.90 -1.16
CA VAL A 137 -8.69 17.26 -1.83
C VAL A 137 -8.97 18.77 -1.76
N TYR A 138 -8.75 19.40 -0.61
CA TYR A 138 -8.86 20.85 -0.46
C TYR A 138 -7.84 21.57 -1.35
N ASP A 139 -6.58 21.15 -1.31
CA ASP A 139 -5.50 21.75 -2.09
C ASP A 139 -5.77 21.62 -3.61
N LYS A 140 -6.37 20.51 -4.06
CA LYS A 140 -6.64 20.23 -5.48
C LYS A 140 -7.96 20.80 -6.00
N TYR A 141 -9.03 20.76 -5.20
CA TYR A 141 -10.39 21.08 -5.65
C TYR A 141 -11.07 22.20 -4.86
N GLY A 142 -10.44 22.73 -3.80
CA GLY A 142 -11.02 23.76 -2.92
C GLY A 142 -12.16 23.26 -2.04
N LEU A 143 -12.32 21.93 -1.87
CA LEU A 143 -13.41 21.33 -1.12
C LEU A 143 -13.02 21.12 0.35
N GLN A 144 -13.71 21.81 1.26
CA GLN A 144 -13.57 21.59 2.70
C GLN A 144 -14.25 20.29 3.14
N ILE A 145 -13.76 19.63 4.19
CA ILE A 145 -14.45 18.47 4.75
C ILE A 145 -15.83 18.88 5.25
N THR A 146 -16.84 18.15 4.81
CA THR A 146 -18.14 18.11 5.46
C THR A 146 -18.14 16.86 6.34
N PHE A 147 -17.86 17.02 7.63
CA PHE A 147 -17.99 15.92 8.57
C PHE A 147 -19.49 15.65 8.72
N ALA A 148 -19.94 14.47 8.33
CA ALA A 148 -21.12 13.92 8.97
C ALA A 148 -20.65 13.52 10.37
N ASP A 149 -21.18 14.20 11.39
CA ASP A 149 -20.82 13.99 12.80
C ASP A 149 -20.77 12.49 13.14
N ASN A 150 -19.81 12.10 13.99
CA ASN A 150 -19.71 10.82 14.71
C ASN A 150 -18.81 9.71 14.13
N VAL A 151 -17.57 9.96 13.70
CA VAL A 151 -16.57 8.86 13.71
C VAL A 151 -15.15 9.35 13.95
N PHE A 152 -14.80 9.57 15.22
CA PHE A 152 -13.43 9.42 15.69
C PHE A 152 -13.47 8.58 16.96
N THR A 153 -13.31 7.28 16.80
CA THR A 153 -12.73 6.43 17.84
C THR A 153 -11.40 5.96 17.31
N ASP A 154 -10.35 6.68 17.72
CA ASP A 154 -8.97 6.30 17.46
C ASP A 154 -8.70 4.92 18.08
N ALA A 155 -8.66 3.88 17.24
CA ALA A 155 -8.06 2.61 17.63
C ALA A 155 -6.53 2.78 17.51
N SER A 156 -5.92 3.30 18.57
CA SER A 156 -4.47 3.23 18.78
C SER A 156 -4.05 1.76 18.94
N SER A 157 -3.74 1.10 17.84
CA SER A 157 -3.09 -0.20 17.87
C SER A 157 -1.63 0.00 18.32
N SER A 158 -1.40 -0.36 19.59
CA SER A 158 -0.08 -0.59 20.18
C SER A 158 0.71 -1.57 19.31
N ARG A 159 1.72 -1.07 18.57
CA ARG A 159 2.76 -1.93 18.00
C ARG A 159 3.69 -2.36 19.13
N THR A 160 3.53 -3.59 19.59
CA THR A 160 4.57 -4.27 20.34
C THR A 160 5.75 -4.52 19.39
N ASN A 161 6.92 -3.94 19.71
CA ASN A 161 8.17 -4.28 19.05
C ASN A 161 8.51 -5.73 19.40
N ILE A 162 8.13 -6.68 18.56
CA ILE A 162 8.63 -8.05 18.63
C ILE A 162 10.06 -8.00 18.09
N VAL A 163 11.02 -7.71 18.96
CA VAL A 163 12.41 -8.04 18.70
C VAL A 163 12.47 -9.56 18.58
N SER A 164 12.72 -10.05 17.37
CA SER A 164 12.78 -11.48 17.08
C SER A 164 13.77 -12.15 18.03
N ILE A 165 13.27 -13.03 18.90
CA ILE A 165 14.06 -13.81 19.87
C ILE A 165 15.21 -14.56 19.15
N SER A 166 15.00 -14.90 17.87
CA SER A 166 16.00 -15.50 16.99
C SER A 166 17.25 -14.63 16.83
N PHE A 167 17.11 -13.29 16.81
CA PHE A 167 18.24 -12.37 16.69
C PHE A 167 19.08 -12.32 17.97
N LEU A 168 18.41 -12.37 19.13
CA LEU A 168 19.07 -12.42 20.43
C LEU A 168 19.83 -13.75 20.64
N ILE A 169 19.25 -14.86 20.19
CA ILE A 169 19.90 -16.18 20.22
C ILE A 169 21.13 -16.20 19.32
N CYS A 170 21.07 -15.60 18.12
CA CYS A 170 22.22 -15.53 17.22
C CYS A 170 23.39 -14.71 17.81
N ILE A 171 23.10 -13.58 18.47
CA ILE A 171 24.13 -12.78 19.15
C ILE A 171 24.77 -13.58 20.29
N ILE A 172 23.97 -14.26 21.10
CA ILE A 172 24.49 -15.08 22.22
C ILE A 172 25.38 -16.22 21.69
N LEU A 173 24.96 -16.94 20.66
CA LEU A 173 25.74 -18.02 20.06
C LEU A 173 27.06 -17.52 19.44
N TYR A 174 27.06 -16.33 18.84
CA TYR A 174 28.28 -15.70 18.33
C TYR A 174 29.27 -15.42 19.45
N PHE A 175 28.84 -14.81 20.56
CA PHE A 175 29.73 -14.53 21.69
C PHE A 175 30.24 -15.81 22.39
N VAL A 176 29.42 -16.86 22.48
CA VAL A 176 29.85 -18.17 23.03
C VAL A 176 30.89 -18.85 22.13
N SER A 177 30.89 -18.58 20.83
CA SER A 177 31.84 -19.19 19.88
C SER A 177 33.21 -18.49 19.79
N ILE A 178 33.34 -17.31 20.41
CA ILE A 178 34.56 -16.48 20.40
C ILE A 178 35.32 -16.55 21.74
N LEU A 179 34.67 -17.03 22.79
CA LEU A 179 35.28 -17.43 24.06
C LEU A 179 35.81 -18.87 23.98
#